data_AF-A0A960BFS9-F1
#
_entry.id   AF-A0A960BFS9-F1
#
_cell.length_a   1.000
_cell.length_b   1.000
_cell.length_c   1.000
_cell.angle_alpha   90.00
_cell.angle_beta   90.00
_cell.angle_gamma   90.00
#
_symmetry.space_group_name_H-M   'P 1'
#
loop_
_entity.id
_entity.type
_entity.pdbx_description
1 polymer ?
#
loop_
_entity_poly.entity_id
_entity_poly.type
_entity_poly.pdbx_seq_one_letter_code
_entity_poly.pdbx_strand_id
1 'polypeptide(L)'
;MHPQESQFALQTAVDELASELSSIGWDQPTRLFGLVSSDLLLATEPELAAEIGAEPGTLTAIEQDGFDTEVPVPQMLARIGWPDAVMGAAIALEQLVLPPEAEAELAVDADPAEVAAAAGRDPRATQLRIIVAVTRNGEEDAVLVLDGHDAPIRGGAGERLVPRLADSLAETFRPLPPDSGDADAGNEPN
;
A
#
# COMPACT_ATOMS: atom_id res chain seq x y z
N MET A 1 -10.33 -17.14 -12.04
CA MET A 1 -11.09 -16.20 -11.21
C MET A 1 -11.84 -15.26 -12.14
N HIS A 2 -13.15 -15.11 -11.97
CA HIS A 2 -13.92 -14.11 -12.70
C HIS A 2 -13.58 -12.70 -12.18
N PRO A 3 -13.68 -11.63 -13.00
CA PRO A 3 -13.32 -10.27 -12.58
C PRO A 3 -14.09 -9.76 -11.35
N GLN A 4 -15.31 -10.28 -11.12
CA GLN A 4 -16.10 -9.91 -9.94
C GLN A 4 -15.61 -10.63 -8.67
N GLU A 5 -15.11 -11.87 -8.81
CA GLU A 5 -14.56 -12.64 -7.69
C GLU A 5 -13.22 -12.06 -7.24
N SER A 6 -12.38 -11.68 -8.20
CA SER A 6 -11.09 -11.02 -7.92
C SER A 6 -11.26 -9.70 -7.18
N GLN A 7 -12.20 -8.85 -7.61
CA GLN A 7 -12.53 -7.59 -6.92
C GLN A 7 -13.08 -7.82 -5.51
N PHE A 8 -13.87 -8.88 -5.30
CA PHE A 8 -14.36 -9.23 -3.96
C PHE A 8 -13.21 -9.67 -3.05
N ALA A 9 -12.34 -10.56 -3.53
CA ALA A 9 -11.17 -11.01 -2.78
C ALA A 9 -10.21 -9.86 -2.43
N LEU A 10 -10.05 -8.88 -3.33
CA LEU A 10 -9.26 -7.66 -3.08
C LEU A 10 -9.87 -6.82 -1.95
N GLN A 11 -11.18 -6.57 -2.00
CA GLN A 11 -11.87 -5.81 -0.94
C GLN A 11 -11.77 -6.52 0.41
N THR A 12 -11.93 -7.84 0.44
CA THR A 12 -11.78 -8.64 1.66
C THR A 12 -10.37 -8.47 2.24
N ALA A 13 -9.32 -8.59 1.42
CA ALA A 13 -7.95 -8.40 1.88
C ALA A 13 -7.69 -6.98 2.42
N VAL A 14 -8.29 -5.96 1.80
CA VAL A 14 -8.19 -4.56 2.29
C VAL A 14 -8.92 -4.38 3.63
N ASP A 15 -10.10 -4.99 3.78
CA ASP A 15 -10.88 -4.93 5.03
C ASP A 15 -10.16 -5.66 6.18
N GLU A 16 -9.55 -6.81 5.89
CA GLU A 16 -8.71 -7.55 6.82
C GLU A 16 -7.50 -6.71 7.25
N LEU A 17 -6.74 -6.18 6.29
CA LEU A 17 -5.60 -5.30 6.58
C LEU A 17 -6.03 -4.07 7.42
N ALA A 18 -7.18 -3.47 7.10
CA ALA A 18 -7.69 -2.33 7.86
C ALA A 18 -7.99 -2.71 9.32
N SER A 19 -8.62 -3.87 9.54
CA SER A 19 -8.93 -4.39 10.88
C SER A 19 -7.66 -4.76 11.66
N GLU A 20 -6.72 -5.47 11.02
CA GLU A 20 -5.46 -5.89 11.62
C GLU A 20 -4.60 -4.69 12.02
N LEU A 21 -4.37 -3.75 11.11
CA LEU A 21 -3.57 -2.55 11.39
C LEU A 21 -4.22 -1.68 12.47
N SER A 22 -5.55 -1.60 12.50
CA SER A 22 -6.27 -0.87 13.56
C SER A 22 -6.09 -1.50 14.92
N SER A 23 -5.97 -2.83 14.98
CA SER A 23 -5.71 -3.58 16.22
C SER A 23 -4.29 -3.38 16.76
N ILE A 24 -3.31 -3.06 15.89
CA ILE A 24 -1.93 -2.77 16.31
C ILE A 24 -1.81 -1.36 16.91
N GLY A 25 -2.72 -0.45 16.53
CA GLY A 25 -2.70 0.94 16.95
C GLY A 25 -2.03 1.87 15.93
N TRP A 26 -1.95 3.13 16.29
CA TRP A 26 -1.46 4.26 15.48
C TRP A 26 0.06 4.44 15.58
N ASP A 27 0.60 5.39 14.81
CA ASP A 27 2.02 5.75 14.71
C ASP A 27 2.90 4.63 14.12
N GLN A 28 2.36 3.92 13.14
CA GLN A 28 3.03 2.81 12.46
C GLN A 28 3.84 3.28 11.25
N PRO A 29 4.99 2.63 10.96
CA PRO A 29 5.74 2.91 9.74
C PRO A 29 4.93 2.54 8.50
N THR A 30 5.36 3.03 7.33
CA THR A 30 4.78 2.58 6.06
C THR A 30 5.00 1.07 5.92
N ARG A 31 3.93 0.34 5.58
CA ARG A 31 3.95 -1.12 5.40
C ARG A 31 3.54 -1.47 3.98
N LEU A 32 4.24 -2.43 3.38
CA LEU A 32 3.99 -2.92 2.03
C LEU A 32 3.66 -4.41 2.10
N PHE A 33 2.70 -4.85 1.31
CA PHE A 33 2.22 -6.24 1.30
C PHE A 33 2.16 -6.76 -0.13
N GLY A 34 2.64 -7.98 -0.34
CA GLY A 34 2.36 -8.75 -1.54
C GLY A 34 1.08 -9.56 -1.36
N LEU A 35 0.14 -9.47 -2.28
CA LEU A 35 -1.10 -10.22 -2.25
C LEU A 35 -0.95 -11.50 -3.08
N VAL A 36 -1.08 -12.65 -2.43
CA VAL A 36 -0.93 -13.98 -3.03
C VAL A 36 -2.27 -14.71 -2.97
N SER A 37 -2.57 -15.51 -3.99
CA SER A 37 -3.77 -16.35 -3.97
C SER A 37 -3.68 -17.37 -2.83
N SER A 38 -4.69 -17.38 -1.96
CA SER A 38 -4.79 -18.36 -0.88
C SER A 38 -4.90 -19.80 -1.42
N ASP A 39 -5.51 -20.01 -2.59
CA ASP A 39 -5.53 -21.31 -3.28
C ASP A 39 -4.13 -21.80 -3.65
N LEU A 40 -3.24 -20.89 -4.07
CA LEU A 40 -1.85 -21.23 -4.35
C LEU A 40 -1.13 -21.67 -3.07
N LEU A 41 -1.28 -20.90 -1.98
CA LEU A 41 -0.68 -21.24 -0.68
C LEU A 41 -1.19 -22.59 -0.16
N LEU A 42 -2.49 -22.86 -0.24
CA LEU A 42 -3.08 -24.15 0.14
C LEU A 42 -2.52 -25.32 -0.69
N ALA A 43 -2.16 -25.08 -1.96
CA ALA A 43 -1.60 -26.11 -2.83
C ALA A 43 -0.10 -26.34 -2.64
N THR A 44 0.68 -25.27 -2.40
CA THR A 44 2.15 -25.35 -2.33
C THR A 44 2.69 -25.43 -0.91
N GLU A 45 2.07 -24.73 0.04
CA GLU A 45 2.51 -24.59 1.43
C GLU A 45 1.34 -24.77 2.42
N PRO A 46 0.72 -25.98 2.48
CA PRO A 46 -0.49 -26.22 3.26
C PRO A 46 -0.32 -26.03 4.77
N GLU A 47 0.89 -26.23 5.31
CA GLU A 47 1.18 -26.00 6.72
C GLU A 47 1.10 -24.50 7.06
N LEU A 48 1.75 -23.65 6.26
CA LEU A 48 1.68 -22.20 6.40
C LEU A 48 0.25 -21.69 6.21
N ALA A 49 -0.46 -22.19 5.19
CA ALA A 49 -1.85 -21.84 4.94
C ALA A 49 -2.76 -22.16 6.15
N ALA A 50 -2.51 -23.26 6.86
CA ALA A 50 -3.24 -23.60 8.07
C ALA A 50 -2.88 -22.69 9.26
N GLU A 51 -1.61 -22.28 9.39
CA GLU A 51 -1.17 -21.37 10.46
C GLU A 51 -1.78 -19.97 10.32
N ILE A 52 -1.88 -19.45 9.09
CA ILE A 52 -2.41 -18.11 8.81
C ILE A 52 -3.92 -18.12 8.53
N GLY A 53 -4.56 -19.30 8.52
CA GLY A 53 -6.00 -19.44 8.29
C GLY A 53 -6.43 -19.08 6.86
N ALA A 54 -5.61 -19.36 5.84
CA ALA A 54 -5.90 -19.03 4.46
C ALA A 54 -7.15 -19.77 3.95
N GLU A 55 -8.09 -19.02 3.37
CA GLU A 55 -9.34 -19.55 2.82
C GLU A 55 -9.32 -19.58 1.28
N PRO A 56 -9.89 -20.62 0.63
CA PRO A 56 -9.93 -20.70 -0.83
C PRO A 56 -10.73 -19.52 -1.41
N GLY A 57 -10.27 -18.99 -2.55
CA GLY A 57 -10.89 -17.84 -3.20
C GLY A 57 -10.59 -16.47 -2.59
N THR A 58 -9.70 -16.38 -1.59
CA THR A 58 -9.24 -15.11 -1.01
C THR A 58 -7.81 -14.75 -1.44
N LEU A 59 -7.36 -13.57 -1.04
CA LEU A 59 -5.98 -13.13 -1.16
C LEU A 59 -5.37 -13.05 0.23
N THR A 60 -4.20 -13.65 0.40
CA THR A 60 -3.39 -13.53 1.60
C THR A 60 -2.41 -12.38 1.43
N ALA A 61 -2.39 -11.45 2.40
CA ALA A 61 -1.44 -10.34 2.43
C ALA A 61 -0.14 -10.76 3.15
N ILE A 62 0.96 -10.80 2.42
CA ILE A 62 2.29 -11.12 2.95
C ILE A 62 3.07 -9.82 3.11
N GLU A 63 3.38 -9.45 4.35
CA GLU A 63 4.18 -8.26 4.64
C GLU A 63 5.57 -8.35 4.02
N GLN A 64 6.04 -7.24 3.46
CA GLN A 64 7.38 -7.08 2.92
C GLN A 64 8.23 -6.24 3.87
N ASP A 65 9.52 -6.49 3.85
CA ASP A 65 10.54 -5.76 4.60
C ASP A 65 11.65 -5.27 3.65
N GLY A 66 12.60 -4.51 4.18
CA GLY A 66 13.85 -4.19 3.49
C GLY A 66 13.74 -3.05 2.47
N PHE A 67 12.67 -2.27 2.49
CA PHE A 67 12.55 -1.02 1.73
C PHE A 67 12.87 0.20 2.60
N ASP A 68 13.36 1.24 1.94
CA ASP A 68 13.72 2.51 2.57
C ASP A 68 12.46 3.36 2.79
N THR A 69 12.09 3.55 4.05
CA THR A 69 10.93 4.37 4.46
C THR A 69 11.29 5.84 4.67
N GLU A 70 12.57 6.21 4.56
CA GLU A 70 13.02 7.61 4.68
C GLU A 70 12.90 8.35 3.34
N VAL A 71 12.75 7.63 2.22
CA VAL A 71 12.48 8.21 0.90
C VAL A 71 10.97 8.36 0.65
N PRO A 72 10.55 9.34 -0.18
CA PRO A 72 9.14 9.48 -0.55
C PRO A 72 8.55 8.20 -1.14
N VAL A 73 7.31 7.86 -0.76
CA VAL A 73 6.61 6.63 -1.17
C VAL A 73 6.71 6.32 -2.67
N PRO A 74 6.53 7.27 -3.62
CA PRO A 74 6.68 6.95 -5.04
C PRO A 74 8.10 6.50 -5.43
N GLN A 75 9.13 7.05 -4.78
CA GLN A 75 10.53 6.66 -5.01
C GLN A 75 10.85 5.31 -4.38
N MET A 76 10.27 5.02 -3.21
CA MET A 76 10.34 3.69 -2.58
C MET A 76 9.71 2.63 -3.50
N LEU A 77 8.47 2.87 -3.95
CA LEU A 77 7.73 1.94 -4.82
C LEU A 77 8.42 1.70 -6.15
N ALA A 78 9.07 2.70 -6.73
CA ALA A 78 9.81 2.55 -7.99
C ALA A 78 10.95 1.52 -7.95
N ARG A 79 11.37 1.08 -6.77
CA ARG A 79 12.42 0.06 -6.56
C ARG A 79 11.84 -1.33 -6.26
N ILE A 80 10.53 -1.44 -6.15
CA ILE A 80 9.85 -2.71 -5.84
C ILE A 80 9.61 -3.48 -7.14
N GLY A 81 9.92 -4.77 -7.10
CA GLY A 81 9.59 -5.73 -8.14
C GLY A 81 8.98 -6.99 -7.53
N TRP A 82 7.91 -7.49 -8.15
CA TRP A 82 7.15 -8.62 -7.62
C TRP A 82 7.36 -9.89 -8.44
N PRO A 83 7.52 -11.06 -7.80
CA PRO A 83 7.53 -12.34 -8.51
C PRO A 83 6.16 -12.65 -9.11
N ASP A 84 6.12 -13.56 -10.09
CA ASP A 84 4.89 -13.90 -10.82
C ASP A 84 3.76 -14.44 -9.93
N ALA A 85 4.11 -15.06 -8.80
CA ALA A 85 3.14 -15.58 -7.83
C ALA A 85 2.34 -14.49 -7.08
N VAL A 86 2.86 -13.25 -7.03
CA VAL A 86 2.18 -12.13 -6.37
C VAL A 86 1.16 -11.54 -7.33
N MET A 87 -0.12 -11.68 -7.02
CA MET A 87 -1.25 -11.29 -7.86
C MET A 87 -1.59 -9.80 -7.73
N GLY A 88 -1.23 -9.20 -6.61
CA GLY A 88 -1.48 -7.80 -6.30
C GLY A 88 -0.57 -7.31 -5.19
N ALA A 89 -0.65 -6.02 -4.87
CA ALA A 89 0.13 -5.42 -3.80
C ALA A 89 -0.78 -4.48 -3.01
N ALA A 90 -0.50 -4.34 -1.73
CA ALA A 90 -1.15 -3.35 -0.88
C ALA A 90 -0.11 -2.51 -0.13
N ILE A 91 -0.43 -1.25 0.14
CA ILE A 91 0.38 -0.35 0.95
C ILE A 91 -0.49 0.31 2.02
N ALA A 92 0.04 0.41 3.23
CA ALA A 92 -0.55 1.15 4.33
C ALA A 92 0.42 2.25 4.78
N LEU A 93 -0.11 3.47 4.92
CA LEU A 93 0.63 4.63 5.42
C LEU A 93 -0.24 5.45 6.35
N GLU A 94 0.41 6.15 7.27
CA GLU A 94 -0.24 7.01 8.25
C GLU A 94 0.20 8.45 8.06
N GLN A 95 -0.77 9.37 8.17
CA GLN A 95 -0.55 10.79 8.04
C GLN A 95 -1.37 11.54 9.08
N LEU A 96 -0.85 12.69 9.51
CA LEU A 96 -1.61 13.66 10.29
C LEU A 96 -2.31 14.63 9.33
N VAL A 97 -3.62 14.75 9.47
CA VAL A 97 -4.45 15.64 8.67
C VAL A 97 -4.85 16.83 9.53
N LEU A 98 -4.56 18.03 9.04
CA LEU A 98 -5.06 19.25 9.66
C LEU A 98 -6.53 19.45 9.28
N PRO A 99 -7.38 19.86 10.24
CA PRO A 99 -8.72 20.34 9.89
C PRO A 99 -8.62 21.65 9.09
N PRO A 100 -9.61 21.96 8.25
CA PRO A 100 -9.56 23.10 7.33
C PRO A 100 -9.38 24.44 8.04
N GLU A 101 -9.86 24.59 9.28
CA GLU A 101 -9.65 25.80 10.07
C GLU A 101 -8.18 26.00 10.46
N ALA A 102 -7.46 24.92 10.74
CA ALA A 102 -6.02 24.96 11.06
C ALA A 102 -5.17 25.10 9.79
N GLU A 103 -5.57 24.43 8.70
CA GLU A 103 -4.92 24.57 7.39
C GLU A 103 -5.01 26.00 6.85
N ALA A 104 -6.13 26.70 7.09
CA ALA A 104 -6.32 28.10 6.71
C ALA A 104 -5.39 29.09 7.45
N GLU A 105 -4.74 28.66 8.55
CA GLU A 105 -3.73 29.45 9.27
C GLU A 105 -2.33 29.31 8.63
N LEU A 106 -2.14 28.36 7.72
CA LEU A 106 -0.89 28.17 6.98
C LEU A 106 -0.74 29.16 5.81
N ALA A 107 0.49 29.28 5.32
CA ALA A 107 0.73 29.98 4.07
C ALA A 107 -0.01 29.26 2.92
N VAL A 108 -0.65 30.04 2.03
CA VAL A 108 -1.40 29.51 0.87
C VAL A 108 -0.52 28.62 -0.01
N ASP A 109 0.79 28.86 0.00
CA ASP A 109 1.78 28.21 -0.86
C ASP A 109 2.63 27.19 -0.09
N ALA A 110 2.21 26.80 1.12
CA ALA A 110 2.98 25.89 1.97
C ALA A 110 3.22 24.54 1.27
N ASP A 111 4.46 24.07 1.30
CA ASP A 111 4.78 22.77 0.70
C ASP A 111 4.25 21.61 1.56
N PRO A 112 4.11 20.39 1.01
CA PRO A 112 3.65 19.22 1.77
C PRO A 112 4.45 18.93 3.04
N ALA A 113 5.75 19.24 3.04
CA ALA A 113 6.63 19.09 4.21
C ALA A 113 6.28 20.09 5.33
N GLU A 114 5.93 21.33 4.96
CA GLU A 114 5.51 22.35 5.91
C GLU A 114 4.15 22.01 6.52
N VAL A 115 3.20 21.55 5.69
CA VAL A 115 1.88 21.08 6.14
C VAL A 115 2.02 19.91 7.12
N ALA A 116 2.84 18.91 6.79
CA ALA A 116 3.09 17.76 7.67
C ALA A 116 3.74 18.20 9.00
N ALA A 117 4.70 19.13 8.95
CA ALA A 117 5.35 19.67 10.16
C ALA A 117 4.40 20.51 11.02
N ALA A 118 3.44 21.21 10.42
CA ALA A 118 2.40 21.92 11.14
C ALA A 118 1.40 20.94 11.79
N ALA A 119 0.97 19.93 11.04
CA ALA A 119 0.10 18.86 11.55
C ALA A 119 0.70 18.16 12.78
N GLY A 120 2.01 17.87 12.76
CA GLY A 120 2.72 17.29 13.91
C GLY A 120 2.79 18.16 15.17
N ARG A 121 2.41 19.43 15.10
CA ARG A 121 2.42 20.36 16.25
C ARG A 121 1.02 20.84 16.65
N ASP A 122 0.01 20.61 15.82
CA ASP A 122 -1.34 21.10 16.07
C ASP A 122 -2.18 20.03 16.80
N PRO A 123 -2.73 20.33 17.98
CA PRO A 123 -3.54 19.37 18.74
C PRO A 123 -4.88 19.04 18.08
N ARG A 124 -5.30 19.81 17.05
CA ARG A 124 -6.51 19.56 16.27
C ARG A 124 -6.27 18.57 15.13
N ALA A 125 -5.02 18.21 14.84
CA ALA A 125 -4.70 17.25 13.78
C ALA A 125 -5.26 15.86 14.10
N THR A 126 -5.76 15.17 13.08
CA THR A 126 -6.33 13.83 13.20
C THR A 126 -5.43 12.83 12.47
N GLN A 127 -5.23 11.65 13.06
CA GLN A 127 -4.52 10.58 12.35
C GLN A 127 -5.39 9.95 11.27
N LEU A 128 -4.82 9.79 10.08
CA LEU A 128 -5.40 9.17 8.92
C LEU A 128 -4.50 8.01 8.49
N ARG A 129 -5.06 6.80 8.45
CA ARG A 129 -4.42 5.65 7.80
C ARG A 129 -5.04 5.44 6.44
N ILE A 130 -4.20 5.35 5.42
CA ILE A 130 -4.57 5.11 4.04
C ILE A 130 -4.11 3.71 3.69
N ILE A 131 -5.03 2.86 3.26
CA ILE A 131 -4.73 1.50 2.78
C ILE A 131 -5.20 1.42 1.34
N VAL A 132 -4.29 1.04 0.45
CA VAL A 132 -4.55 0.91 -0.99
C VAL A 132 -4.06 -0.44 -1.44
N ALA A 133 -4.87 -1.14 -2.23
CA ALA A 133 -4.47 -2.36 -2.88
C ALA A 133 -4.77 -2.30 -4.38
N VAL A 134 -3.91 -2.91 -5.18
CA VAL A 134 -4.08 -3.06 -6.63
C VAL A 134 -3.70 -4.48 -7.06
N THR A 135 -4.33 -4.98 -8.13
CA THR A 135 -3.96 -6.26 -8.75
C THR A 135 -3.20 -6.04 -10.06
N ARG A 136 -2.42 -7.05 -10.50
CA ARG A 136 -1.76 -7.06 -11.82
C ARG A 136 -2.73 -6.86 -12.98
N ASN A 137 -4.01 -7.20 -12.79
CA ASN A 137 -5.05 -7.11 -13.80
C ASN A 137 -5.75 -5.74 -13.82
N GLY A 138 -5.32 -4.80 -12.97
CA GLY A 138 -5.82 -3.42 -12.94
C GLY A 138 -7.04 -3.21 -12.04
N GLU A 139 -7.35 -4.16 -11.16
CA GLU A 139 -8.33 -3.93 -10.09
C GLU A 139 -7.68 -3.13 -8.97
N GLU A 140 -8.48 -2.33 -8.27
CA GLU A 140 -8.02 -1.52 -7.15
C GLU A 140 -9.11 -1.40 -6.09
N ASP A 141 -8.67 -1.20 -4.86
CA ASP A 141 -9.52 -0.83 -3.74
C ASP A 141 -8.72 0.03 -2.75
N ALA A 142 -9.41 0.96 -2.08
CA ALA A 142 -8.78 1.81 -1.09
C ALA A 142 -9.74 2.16 0.03
N VAL A 143 -9.22 2.16 1.26
CA VAL A 143 -9.95 2.59 2.45
C VAL A 143 -9.13 3.58 3.27
N LEU A 144 -9.84 4.50 3.92
CA LEU A 144 -9.30 5.50 4.83
C LEU A 144 -9.83 5.22 6.23
N VAL A 145 -8.95 4.98 7.18
CA VAL A 145 -9.29 4.87 8.60
C VAL A 145 -8.92 6.20 9.25
N LEU A 146 -9.87 6.85 9.91
CA LEU A 146 -9.64 8.11 10.62
C LEU A 146 -9.73 7.85 12.12
N ASP A 147 -8.81 8.43 12.87
CA ASP A 147 -8.88 8.39 14.34
C ASP A 147 -10.21 8.99 14.83
N GLY A 148 -10.82 8.31 15.79
CA GLY A 148 -12.14 8.66 16.32
C GLY A 148 -13.35 8.31 15.43
N HIS A 149 -13.18 7.62 14.30
CA HIS A 149 -14.29 7.11 13.47
C HIS A 149 -14.52 5.61 13.69
N ASP A 150 -15.80 5.19 13.78
CA ASP A 150 -16.17 3.79 14.03
C ASP A 150 -15.94 2.85 12.82
N ALA A 151 -15.87 3.38 11.61
CA ALA A 151 -15.75 2.58 10.39
C ALA A 151 -14.82 3.24 9.35
N PRO A 152 -14.09 2.43 8.55
CA PRO A 152 -13.30 2.94 7.45
C PRO A 152 -14.19 3.59 6.37
N ILE A 153 -13.66 4.63 5.75
CA ILE A 153 -14.25 5.30 4.60
C ILE A 153 -13.76 4.60 3.33
N ARG A 154 -14.69 4.12 2.51
CA ARG A 154 -14.42 3.56 1.17
C ARG A 154 -15.11 4.44 0.12
N GLY A 155 -14.50 4.59 -1.04
CA GLY A 155 -15.05 5.39 -2.14
C GLY A 155 -16.35 4.81 -2.70
N GLY A 156 -17.18 5.67 -3.28
CA GLY A 156 -18.35 5.23 -4.05
C GLY A 156 -17.95 4.48 -5.34
N ALA A 157 -18.93 3.91 -6.02
CA ALA A 157 -18.69 3.20 -7.29
C ALA A 157 -17.99 4.12 -8.32
N GLY A 158 -16.78 3.75 -8.73
CA GLY A 158 -15.96 4.51 -9.69
C GLY A 158 -15.18 5.68 -9.10
N GLU A 159 -15.26 5.91 -7.79
CA GLU A 159 -14.51 6.94 -7.09
C GLU A 159 -13.17 6.37 -6.59
N ARG A 160 -12.07 7.05 -6.94
CA ARG A 160 -10.72 6.69 -6.48
C ARG A 160 -10.33 7.65 -5.36
N LEU A 161 -10.21 7.15 -4.13
CA LEU A 161 -9.86 8.01 -2.97
C LEU A 161 -8.43 8.56 -3.08
N VAL A 162 -7.48 7.75 -3.58
CA VAL A 162 -6.05 8.08 -3.63
C VAL A 162 -5.42 7.63 -4.96
N PRO A 163 -5.87 8.20 -6.10
CA PRO A 163 -5.53 7.71 -7.43
C PRO A 163 -4.03 7.68 -7.70
N ARG A 164 -3.30 8.72 -7.27
CA ARG A 164 -1.84 8.79 -7.48
C ARG A 164 -1.07 7.69 -6.77
N LEU A 165 -1.53 7.29 -5.58
CA LEU A 165 -0.89 6.23 -4.82
C LEU A 165 -1.20 4.85 -5.43
N ALA A 166 -2.47 4.62 -5.80
CA ALA A 166 -2.87 3.41 -6.53
C ALA A 166 -2.11 3.27 -7.86
N ASP A 167 -1.98 4.35 -8.62
CA ASP A 167 -1.19 4.39 -9.86
C ASP A 167 0.28 4.03 -9.56
N SER A 168 0.90 4.65 -8.56
CA SER A 168 2.30 4.37 -8.17
C SER A 168 2.51 2.93 -7.73
N LEU A 169 1.53 2.34 -7.04
CA LEU A 169 1.58 0.94 -6.62
C LEU A 169 1.41 0.00 -7.81
N ALA A 170 0.54 0.32 -8.76
CA ALA A 170 0.35 -0.47 -9.98
C ALA A 170 1.61 -0.47 -10.87
N GLU A 171 2.37 0.64 -10.88
CA GLU A 171 3.64 0.72 -11.60
C GLU A 171 4.70 -0.29 -11.10
N THR A 172 4.61 -0.77 -9.84
CA THR A 172 5.53 -1.79 -9.30
C THR A 172 5.42 -3.15 -10.00
N PHE A 173 4.35 -3.38 -10.76
CA PHE A 173 4.19 -4.58 -11.58
C PHE A 173 4.79 -4.46 -12.99
N ARG A 174 5.21 -3.25 -13.40
CA ARG A 174 5.95 -3.11 -14.65
C ARG A 174 7.36 -3.67 -14.47
N PRO A 175 7.92 -4.31 -15.51
CA PRO A 175 9.30 -4.76 -15.43
C PRO A 175 10.20 -3.56 -15.11
N LEU A 176 11.04 -3.72 -14.08
CA LEU A 176 12.05 -2.73 -13.76
C LEU A 176 12.89 -2.48 -15.02
N PRO A 177 13.21 -1.21 -15.34
CA PRO A 177 14.16 -0.94 -16.41
C PRO A 177 15.46 -1.70 -16.09
N PRO A 178 16.13 -2.29 -17.09
CA PRO A 178 17.34 -3.04 -16.86
C PRO A 178 18.34 -2.16 -16.10
N ASP A 179 18.88 -2.69 -15.01
CA ASP A 179 19.92 -2.05 -14.22
C ASP A 179 21.00 -1.54 -15.17
N SER A 180 21.13 -0.22 -15.29
CA SER A 180 22.20 0.39 -16.06
C SER A 180 23.46 0.36 -15.19
N GLY A 181 23.92 -0.86 -14.91
CA GLY A 181 24.81 -1.16 -13.79
C GLY A 181 25.68 -2.40 -14.00
N ASP A 182 26.10 -2.67 -15.23
CA ASP A 182 27.28 -3.48 -15.53
C ASP A 182 28.00 -2.87 -16.74
N ALA A 183 28.56 -1.68 -16.51
CA ALA A 183 29.60 -1.11 -17.35
C ALA A 183 30.85 -0.93 -16.48
N ASP A 184 31.41 -2.03 -15.96
CA ASP A 184 32.78 -2.01 -15.46
C ASP A 184 33.60 -3.22 -15.93
N ALA A 185 34.63 -2.85 -16.70
CA ALA A 185 35.97 -3.42 -16.78
C ALA A 185 36.18 -4.92 -17.07
N GLY A 186 36.66 -5.17 -18.30
CA GLY A 186 37.32 -6.41 -18.70
C GLY A 186 38.25 -6.26 -19.92
N ASN A 187 39.27 -5.40 -19.80
CA ASN A 187 40.65 -5.56 -20.29
C ASN A 187 40.93 -6.16 -21.70
N GLU A 188 41.42 -5.31 -22.62
CA GLU A 188 42.52 -5.39 -23.64
C GLU A 188 43.02 -6.76 -24.22
N PRO A 189 43.90 -6.80 -25.25
CA PRO A 189 43.97 -6.11 -26.56
C PRO A 189 44.20 -7.13 -27.73
N ASN A 190 44.07 -6.71 -29.00
CA ASN A 190 44.88 -7.22 -30.13
C ASN A 190 44.84 -6.27 -31.33
#